data_AF-A0A6B0HH38-F1
#
_entry.id   AF-A0A6B0HH38-F1
#
_cell.length_a   1.000
_cell.length_b   1.000
_cell.length_c   1.000
_cell.angle_alpha   90.00
_cell.angle_beta   90.00
_cell.angle_gamma   90.00
#
_symmetry.space_group_name_H-M   'P 1'
#
loop_
_entity.id
_entity.type
_entity.pdbx_description
1 polymer ?
#
loop_
_entity_poly.entity_id
_entity_poly.type
_entity_poly.pdbx_seq_one_letter_code
_entity_poly.pdbx_strand_id
1 'polypeptide(L)'
;MEQDLDSCSLPEIRELADQYSCDHEWEDIEALEATNRDETAFKVEAWARKAVAEDELPDRLGYLEEVSRSESWRVRERVAMALKYVNAHSFEQVEQTWYAWVEHDDNYVRRACEVGLMGIPEDHVDPALRILDRVMSDSNEYVQKSCGGFAVSFVANKDPAVGRTYLDRWSDSENVRTRWNVAKAIGGAYGRDNEHALDLAYRLSDDDEYRVRRAVASSLRSLFEKDTQVRERVDQWDDRGEFRSLL
;
A
#
# COMPACT_ATOMS: atom_id res chain seq x y z
N MET A 1 18.71 24.59 -8.69
CA MET A 1 17.29 24.99 -8.76
C MET A 1 17.09 26.22 -7.88
N GLU A 2 16.51 27.31 -8.38
CA GLU A 2 16.34 28.58 -7.63
C GLU A 2 15.08 28.62 -6.74
N GLN A 3 14.23 27.60 -6.80
CA GLN A 3 12.95 27.56 -6.09
C GLN A 3 13.10 26.93 -4.70
N ASP A 4 12.57 27.61 -3.68
CA ASP A 4 12.57 27.15 -2.29
C ASP A 4 11.54 26.02 -2.09
N LEU A 5 12.02 24.77 -2.13
CA LEU A 5 11.19 23.57 -1.95
C LEU A 5 10.54 23.46 -0.57
N ASP A 6 11.08 24.11 0.47
CA ASP A 6 10.53 24.04 1.82
C ASP A 6 9.17 24.72 1.92
N SER A 7 8.86 25.61 0.96
CA SER A 7 7.58 26.30 0.84
C SER A 7 6.53 25.55 0.02
N CYS A 8 6.94 24.52 -0.73
CA CYS A 8 6.07 23.81 -1.66
C CYS A 8 5.20 22.75 -0.96
N SER A 9 3.96 22.65 -1.40
CA SER A 9 3.09 21.53 -1.10
C SER A 9 3.52 20.27 -1.84
N LEU A 10 2.95 19.17 -1.38
CA LEU A 10 3.21 17.84 -1.90
C LEU A 10 2.94 17.68 -3.41
N PRO A 11 1.77 18.12 -3.93
CA PRO A 11 1.50 18.09 -5.37
C PRO A 11 2.44 18.99 -6.17
N GLU A 12 2.79 20.17 -5.63
CA GLU A 12 3.70 21.11 -6.31
C GLU A 12 5.10 20.51 -6.50
N ILE A 13 5.65 19.85 -5.47
CA ILE A 13 6.95 19.17 -5.59
C ILE A 13 6.93 18.13 -6.72
N ARG A 14 5.81 17.43 -6.92
CA ARG A 14 5.69 16.41 -7.97
C ARG A 14 5.61 16.99 -9.36
N GLU A 15 4.85 18.06 -9.53
CA GLU A 15 4.72 18.76 -10.81
C GLU A 15 6.07 19.36 -11.22
N LEU A 16 6.78 19.99 -10.27
CA LEU A 16 8.13 20.48 -10.49
C LEU A 16 9.10 19.34 -10.83
N ALA A 17 9.02 18.21 -10.13
CA ALA A 17 9.88 17.05 -10.40
C ALA A 17 9.60 16.43 -11.78
N ASP A 18 8.35 16.43 -12.22
CA ASP A 18 7.93 15.97 -13.55
C ASP A 18 8.52 16.83 -14.64
N GLN A 19 8.31 18.15 -14.55
CA GLN A 19 8.90 19.11 -15.46
C GLN A 19 10.43 19.01 -15.47
N TYR A 20 11.04 18.98 -14.29
CA TYR A 20 12.49 18.88 -14.16
C TYR A 20 13.06 17.62 -14.83
N SER A 21 12.41 16.47 -14.63
CA SER A 21 12.82 15.21 -15.24
C SER A 21 12.73 15.20 -16.77
N CYS A 22 11.81 15.98 -17.35
CA CYS A 22 11.69 16.13 -18.79
C CYS A 22 12.76 17.07 -19.37
N ASP A 23 13.09 18.13 -18.63
CA ASP A 23 13.94 19.22 -19.12
C ASP A 23 15.44 18.99 -18.88
N HIS A 24 15.82 17.96 -18.11
CA HIS A 24 17.19 17.73 -17.66
C HIS A 24 17.67 16.30 -17.91
N GLU A 25 18.99 16.14 -18.04
CA GLU A 25 19.65 14.85 -18.22
C GLU A 25 19.87 14.14 -16.87
N TRP A 26 20.26 12.86 -16.91
CA TRP A 26 20.59 12.12 -15.69
C TRP A 26 21.66 12.78 -14.84
N GLU A 27 22.67 13.36 -15.47
CA GLU A 27 23.79 14.03 -14.80
C GLU A 27 23.29 15.18 -13.90
N ASP A 28 22.26 15.90 -14.35
CA ASP A 28 21.64 16.97 -13.57
C ASP A 28 20.84 16.42 -12.39
N ILE A 29 20.03 15.38 -12.61
CA ILE A 29 19.22 14.73 -11.57
C ILE A 29 20.13 14.07 -10.51
N GLU A 30 21.20 13.43 -10.93
CA GLU A 30 22.20 12.82 -10.06
C GLU A 30 22.95 13.87 -9.24
N ALA A 31 23.24 15.04 -9.83
CA ALA A 31 23.87 16.17 -9.16
C ALA A 31 22.94 16.94 -8.21
N LEU A 32 21.62 16.72 -8.24
CA LEU A 32 20.69 17.36 -7.30
C LEU A 32 21.13 17.11 -5.86
N GLU A 33 21.23 18.21 -5.11
CA GLU A 33 21.42 18.17 -3.67
C GLU A 33 20.25 17.44 -3.00
N ALA A 34 20.57 16.68 -1.97
CA ALA A 34 19.61 15.96 -1.14
C ALA A 34 19.98 16.17 0.34
N THR A 35 20.24 17.43 0.70
CA THR A 35 20.77 17.79 2.02
C THR A 35 19.68 17.84 3.06
N ASN A 36 18.44 18.10 2.63
CA ASN A 36 17.26 18.07 3.47
C ASN A 36 16.17 17.15 2.92
N ARG A 37 15.10 16.99 3.69
CA ARG A 37 14.01 16.05 3.37
C ARG A 37 13.22 16.44 2.11
N ASP A 38 13.07 17.73 1.84
CA ASP A 38 12.20 18.24 0.78
C ASP A 38 12.98 18.25 -0.55
N GLU A 39 14.28 18.55 -0.52
CA GLU A 39 15.23 18.26 -1.61
C GLU A 39 15.31 16.77 -1.95
N THR A 40 15.45 15.91 -0.93
CA THR A 40 15.47 14.45 -1.15
C THR A 40 14.16 13.98 -1.78
N ALA A 41 13.03 14.53 -1.33
CA ALA A 41 11.71 14.24 -1.87
C ALA A 41 11.59 14.61 -3.35
N PHE A 42 12.05 15.80 -3.71
CA PHE A 42 12.08 16.27 -5.09
C PHE A 42 12.95 15.36 -5.97
N LYS A 43 14.18 15.06 -5.53
CA LYS A 43 15.11 14.18 -6.27
C LYS A 43 14.52 12.78 -6.49
N VAL A 44 13.90 12.19 -5.47
CA VAL A 44 13.21 10.88 -5.57
C VAL A 44 12.10 10.89 -6.62
N GLU A 45 11.27 11.94 -6.65
CA GLU A 45 10.16 12.06 -7.59
C GLU A 45 10.66 12.31 -9.03
N ALA A 46 11.73 13.11 -9.21
CA ALA A 46 12.33 13.37 -10.53
C ALA A 46 13.05 12.13 -11.08
N TRP A 47 13.78 11.41 -10.21
CA TRP A 47 14.48 10.18 -10.54
C TRP A 47 13.54 9.09 -11.06
N ALA A 48 12.43 8.85 -10.37
CA ALA A 48 11.46 7.84 -10.78
C ALA A 48 10.80 8.16 -12.13
N ARG A 49 10.54 9.45 -12.39
CA ARG A 49 9.95 9.90 -13.64
C ARG A 49 10.91 9.80 -14.81
N LYS A 50 12.15 10.23 -14.63
CA LYS A 50 13.21 10.06 -15.62
C LYS A 50 13.42 8.59 -15.97
N ALA A 51 13.50 7.72 -14.95
CA ALA A 51 13.65 6.27 -15.15
C ALA A 51 12.50 5.66 -15.97
N VAL A 52 11.26 6.06 -15.71
CA VAL A 52 10.09 5.63 -16.48
C VAL A 52 10.12 6.20 -17.90
N ALA A 53 10.39 7.49 -18.05
CA ALA A 53 10.36 8.18 -19.35
C ALA A 53 11.43 7.69 -20.31
N GLU A 54 12.57 7.25 -19.80
CA GLU A 54 13.71 6.78 -20.59
C GLU A 54 13.86 5.25 -20.64
N ASP A 55 12.88 4.51 -20.12
CA ASP A 55 12.88 3.03 -20.16
C ASP A 55 14.11 2.41 -19.47
N GLU A 56 14.61 3.04 -18.39
CA GLU A 56 15.81 2.61 -17.64
C GLU A 56 15.48 1.78 -16.39
N LEU A 57 14.29 1.19 -16.34
CA LEU A 57 13.89 0.27 -15.28
C LEU A 57 14.18 -1.18 -15.71
N PRO A 58 14.61 -2.05 -14.78
CA PRO A 58 14.71 -1.85 -13.32
C PRO A 58 16.04 -1.24 -12.84
N ASP A 59 17.00 -0.96 -13.73
CA ASP A 59 18.39 -0.61 -13.37
C ASP A 59 18.49 0.62 -12.44
N ARG A 60 17.57 1.57 -12.58
CA ARG A 60 17.52 2.79 -11.76
C ARG A 60 16.82 2.63 -10.40
N LEU A 61 16.28 1.46 -10.07
CA LEU A 61 15.57 1.25 -8.80
C LEU A 61 16.50 1.24 -7.58
N GLY A 62 17.80 0.95 -7.75
CA GLY A 62 18.76 0.86 -6.64
C GLY A 62 18.83 2.14 -5.79
N TYR A 63 18.72 3.31 -6.43
CA TYR A 63 18.65 4.58 -5.71
C TYR A 63 17.38 4.69 -4.85
N LEU A 64 16.21 4.31 -5.39
CA LEU A 64 14.95 4.33 -4.63
C LEU A 64 14.98 3.33 -3.47
N GLU A 65 15.62 2.17 -3.66
CA GLU A 65 15.84 1.18 -2.59
C GLU A 65 16.69 1.77 -1.45
N GLU A 66 17.78 2.45 -1.78
CA GLU A 66 18.64 3.12 -0.81
C GLU A 66 17.88 4.18 -0.02
N VAL A 67 17.19 5.07 -0.72
CA VAL A 67 16.46 6.18 -0.07
C VAL A 67 15.26 5.66 0.73
N SER A 68 14.70 4.50 0.40
CA SER A 68 13.61 3.88 1.18
C SER A 68 14.00 3.64 2.65
N ARG A 69 15.30 3.49 2.94
CA ARG A 69 15.87 3.24 4.26
C ARG A 69 16.15 4.52 5.06
N SER A 70 15.80 5.69 4.51
CA SER A 70 15.98 6.98 5.18
C SER A 70 15.35 7.00 6.57
N GLU A 71 16.03 7.61 7.55
CA GLU A 71 15.50 7.80 8.90
C GLU A 71 14.23 8.70 8.89
N SER A 72 14.14 9.61 7.93
CA SER A 72 13.00 10.50 7.77
C SER A 72 11.80 9.75 7.21
N TRP A 73 10.77 9.57 8.05
CA TRP A 73 9.52 8.93 7.62
C TRP A 73 8.88 9.65 6.42
N ARG A 74 9.05 10.98 6.31
CA ARG A 74 8.54 11.78 5.18
C ARG A 74 9.23 11.42 3.88
N VAL A 75 10.55 11.19 3.92
CA VAL A 75 11.32 10.73 2.75
C VAL A 75 10.87 9.33 2.35
N ARG A 76 10.65 8.42 3.31
CA ARG A 76 10.12 7.08 3.02
C ARG A 76 8.74 7.11 2.36
N GLU A 77 7.86 8.02 2.78
CA GLU A 77 6.58 8.21 2.07
C GLU A 77 6.79 8.71 0.64
N ARG A 78 7.78 9.57 0.39
CA ARG A 78 8.08 10.07 -0.96
C ARG A 78 8.59 8.96 -1.87
N VAL A 79 9.44 8.07 -1.36
CA VAL A 79 9.83 6.87 -2.09
C VAL A 79 8.61 6.02 -2.42
N ALA A 80 7.73 5.74 -1.46
CA ALA A 80 6.51 4.99 -1.74
C ALA A 80 5.61 5.65 -2.80
N MET A 81 5.56 6.98 -2.86
CA MET A 81 4.83 7.73 -3.89
C MET A 81 5.48 7.64 -5.27
N ALA A 82 6.80 7.77 -5.33
CA ALA A 82 7.57 7.58 -6.56
C ALA A 82 7.39 6.14 -7.09
N LEU A 83 7.37 5.13 -6.20
CA LEU A 83 7.10 3.74 -6.58
C LEU A 83 5.66 3.53 -7.06
N LYS A 84 4.67 4.30 -6.58
CA LYS A 84 3.33 4.29 -7.18
C LYS A 84 3.36 4.79 -8.62
N TYR A 85 4.14 5.85 -8.89
CA TYR A 85 4.31 6.35 -10.25
C TYR A 85 4.97 5.28 -11.14
N VAL A 86 6.06 4.66 -10.68
CA VAL A 86 6.70 3.54 -11.39
C VAL A 86 5.70 2.43 -11.71
N ASN A 87 4.92 1.98 -10.71
CA ASN A 87 3.94 0.92 -10.90
C ASN A 87 2.74 1.31 -11.77
N ALA A 88 2.41 2.59 -11.86
CA ALA A 88 1.35 3.06 -12.72
C ALA A 88 1.74 3.05 -14.21
N HIS A 89 3.04 3.12 -14.52
CA HIS A 89 3.53 3.33 -15.90
C HIS A 89 4.40 2.18 -16.43
N SER A 90 5.07 1.44 -15.56
CA SER A 90 6.12 0.48 -15.96
C SER A 90 6.13 -0.79 -15.09
N PHE A 91 4.97 -1.21 -14.55
CA PHE A 91 4.88 -2.38 -13.65
C PHE A 91 5.56 -3.65 -14.21
N GLU A 92 5.32 -3.96 -15.48
CA GLU A 92 5.87 -5.16 -16.13
C GLU A 92 7.40 -5.21 -16.11
N GLN A 93 8.07 -4.05 -16.19
CA GLN A 93 9.54 -3.96 -16.16
C GLN A 93 10.12 -4.24 -14.77
N VAL A 94 9.32 -4.01 -13.72
CA VAL A 94 9.79 -4.02 -12.33
C VAL A 94 9.19 -5.14 -11.49
N GLU A 95 8.24 -5.92 -12.03
CA GLU A 95 7.54 -7.00 -11.30
C GLU A 95 8.52 -7.97 -10.61
N GLN A 96 9.57 -8.40 -11.31
CA GLN A 96 10.55 -9.32 -10.75
C GLN A 96 11.34 -8.70 -9.59
N THR A 97 11.64 -7.41 -9.66
CA THR A 97 12.29 -6.67 -8.56
C THR A 97 11.40 -6.62 -7.32
N TRP A 98 10.07 -6.52 -7.50
CA TRP A 98 9.13 -6.52 -6.37
C TRP A 98 9.09 -7.83 -5.62
N TYR A 99 9.22 -8.98 -6.29
CA TYR A 99 9.35 -10.26 -5.60
C TYR A 99 10.59 -10.30 -4.70
N ALA A 100 11.70 -9.70 -5.11
CA ALA A 100 12.89 -9.58 -4.25
C ALA A 100 12.65 -8.58 -3.11
N TRP A 101 12.03 -7.43 -3.40
CA TRP A 101 11.85 -6.37 -2.41
C TRP A 101 10.87 -6.73 -1.29
N VAL A 102 9.82 -7.50 -1.55
CA VAL A 102 8.91 -7.97 -0.49
C VAL A 102 9.53 -9.04 0.41
N GLU A 103 10.68 -9.60 0.04
CA GLU A 103 11.45 -10.56 0.85
C GLU A 103 12.72 -9.93 1.44
N HIS A 104 12.97 -8.65 1.18
CA HIS A 104 14.17 -7.94 1.61
C HIS A 104 14.29 -7.88 3.15
N ASP A 105 15.50 -7.97 3.70
CA ASP A 105 15.73 -7.99 5.15
C ASP A 105 15.26 -6.71 5.86
N ASP A 106 15.44 -5.55 5.20
CA ASP A 106 15.01 -4.24 5.70
C ASP A 106 13.49 -4.02 5.52
N ASN A 107 12.80 -3.74 6.63
CA ASN A 107 11.36 -3.54 6.65
C ASN A 107 10.90 -2.26 5.92
N TYR A 108 11.76 -1.26 5.75
CA TYR A 108 11.42 -0.05 5.02
C TYR A 108 11.37 -0.29 3.51
N VAL A 109 12.27 -1.14 2.98
CA VAL A 109 12.25 -1.58 1.57
C VAL A 109 10.96 -2.37 1.30
N ARG A 110 10.64 -3.36 2.15
CA ARG A 110 9.41 -4.16 2.01
C ARG A 110 8.16 -3.29 2.00
N ARG A 111 8.08 -2.35 2.95
CA ARG A 111 6.94 -1.42 3.07
C ARG A 111 6.85 -0.46 1.88
N ALA A 112 7.97 0.02 1.36
CA ALA A 112 7.99 0.89 0.19
C ALA A 112 7.44 0.17 -1.05
N CYS A 113 7.86 -1.08 -1.26
CA CYS A 113 7.32 -1.95 -2.32
C CYS A 113 5.81 -2.15 -2.15
N GLU A 114 5.38 -2.63 -0.97
CA GLU A 114 3.98 -2.89 -0.63
C GLU A 114 3.06 -1.68 -0.89
N VAL A 115 3.44 -0.50 -0.40
CA VAL A 115 2.64 0.73 -0.63
C VAL A 115 2.75 1.21 -2.08
N GLY A 116 3.89 1.02 -2.72
CA GLY A 116 4.11 1.34 -4.13
C GLY A 116 3.14 0.59 -5.06
N LEU A 117 2.82 -0.66 -4.74
CA LEU A 117 1.88 -1.49 -5.52
C LEU A 117 0.46 -0.90 -5.58
N MET A 118 0.10 0.03 -4.70
CA MET A 118 -1.18 0.75 -4.85
C MET A 118 -1.25 1.60 -6.14
N GLY A 119 -0.14 1.81 -6.84
CA GLY A 119 -0.07 2.55 -8.11
C GLY A 119 -0.50 1.76 -9.34
N ILE A 120 -0.57 0.42 -9.26
CA ILE A 120 -0.81 -0.45 -10.43
C ILE A 120 -2.12 -0.15 -11.20
N PRO A 121 -2.16 -0.31 -12.52
CA PRO A 121 -3.42 -0.35 -13.27
C PRO A 121 -4.22 -1.64 -12.99
N GLU A 122 -5.51 -1.64 -13.35
CA GLU A 122 -6.46 -2.73 -13.02
C GLU A 122 -6.04 -4.11 -13.58
N ASP A 123 -5.47 -4.13 -14.77
CA ASP A 123 -4.95 -5.33 -15.45
C ASP A 123 -3.74 -5.97 -14.75
N HIS A 124 -3.13 -5.27 -13.79
CA HIS A 124 -2.03 -5.77 -12.97
C HIS A 124 -2.44 -6.13 -11.54
N VAL A 125 -3.74 -6.20 -11.22
CA VAL A 125 -4.22 -6.55 -9.87
C VAL A 125 -3.78 -7.95 -9.45
N ASP A 126 -3.97 -8.96 -10.31
CA ASP A 126 -3.57 -10.33 -9.99
C ASP A 126 -2.06 -10.47 -9.69
N PRO A 127 -1.13 -10.04 -10.56
CA PRO A 127 0.30 -10.11 -10.24
C PRO A 127 0.67 -9.30 -9.00
N ALA A 128 0.09 -8.12 -8.79
CA ALA A 128 0.31 -7.33 -7.57
C ALA A 128 -0.16 -8.07 -6.30
N LEU A 129 -1.29 -8.77 -6.33
CA LEU A 129 -1.77 -9.56 -5.20
C LEU A 129 -0.90 -10.80 -4.95
N ARG A 130 -0.29 -11.40 -5.98
CA ARG A 130 0.73 -12.48 -5.80
C ARG A 130 1.98 -11.99 -5.09
N ILE A 131 2.40 -10.76 -5.37
CA ILE A 131 3.52 -10.12 -4.65
C ILE A 131 3.11 -9.86 -3.20
N LEU A 132 1.92 -9.25 -2.98
CA LEU A 132 1.41 -8.96 -1.64
C LEU A 132 1.18 -10.22 -0.78
N ASP A 133 0.86 -11.36 -1.39
CA ASP A 133 0.76 -12.66 -0.72
C ASP A 133 1.97 -12.98 0.16
N ARG A 134 3.17 -12.60 -0.30
CA ARG A 134 4.43 -12.86 0.41
C ARG A 134 4.60 -12.00 1.67
N VAL A 135 4.02 -10.80 1.68
CA VAL A 135 4.13 -9.85 2.80
C VAL A 135 2.91 -9.87 3.73
N MET A 136 1.84 -10.58 3.37
CA MET A 136 0.63 -10.72 4.20
C MET A 136 0.89 -11.22 5.62
N SER A 137 1.96 -11.99 5.81
CA SER A 137 2.36 -12.57 7.10
C SER A 137 3.55 -11.89 7.77
N ASP A 138 3.99 -10.74 7.25
CA ASP A 138 5.17 -10.02 7.74
C ASP A 138 5.10 -9.79 9.26
N SER A 139 6.21 -10.05 9.93
CA SER A 139 6.31 -9.97 11.39
C SER A 139 6.54 -8.54 11.89
N ASN A 140 6.99 -7.64 11.03
CA ASN A 140 7.30 -6.26 11.36
C ASN A 140 6.02 -5.42 11.39
N GLU A 141 5.80 -4.73 12.51
CA GLU A 141 4.59 -3.93 12.74
C GLU A 141 4.46 -2.75 11.75
N TYR A 142 5.57 -2.16 11.29
CA TYR A 142 5.54 -1.04 10.36
C TYR A 142 5.00 -1.45 8.98
N VAL A 143 5.40 -2.63 8.50
CA VAL A 143 4.90 -3.22 7.25
C VAL A 143 3.43 -3.65 7.43
N GLN A 144 3.15 -4.41 8.51
CA GLN A 144 1.81 -4.90 8.79
C GLN A 144 0.76 -3.78 8.89
N LYS A 145 1.11 -2.60 9.45
CA LYS A 145 0.20 -1.46 9.57
C LYS A 145 -0.28 -0.91 8.22
N SER A 146 0.54 -0.96 7.17
CA SER A 146 0.13 -0.54 5.83
C SER A 146 -0.52 -1.67 5.02
N CYS A 147 -0.09 -2.92 5.23
CA CYS A 147 -0.42 -4.05 4.37
C CYS A 147 -1.92 -4.25 4.16
N GLY A 148 -2.66 -4.63 5.21
CA GLY A 148 -4.09 -4.91 5.07
C GLY A 148 -4.92 -3.66 4.77
N GLY A 149 -4.78 -2.64 5.62
CA GLY A 149 -5.65 -1.46 5.59
C GLY A 149 -5.44 -0.56 4.38
N PHE A 150 -4.26 -0.55 3.76
CA PHE A 150 -3.93 0.33 2.64
C PHE A 150 -3.59 -0.46 1.38
N ALA A 151 -2.49 -1.20 1.35
CA ALA A 151 -2.00 -1.81 0.11
C ALA A 151 -2.98 -2.85 -0.44
N VAL A 152 -3.29 -3.87 0.35
CA VAL A 152 -4.23 -4.94 -0.01
C VAL A 152 -5.60 -4.37 -0.28
N SER A 153 -6.11 -3.51 0.61
CA SER A 153 -7.46 -2.95 0.44
C SER A 153 -7.58 -2.13 -0.85
N PHE A 154 -6.55 -1.42 -1.27
CA PHE A 154 -6.57 -0.58 -2.45
C PHE A 154 -6.38 -1.39 -3.73
N VAL A 155 -5.43 -2.33 -3.74
CA VAL A 155 -5.17 -3.21 -4.90
C VAL A 155 -6.37 -4.13 -5.16
N ALA A 156 -6.89 -4.81 -4.12
CA ALA A 156 -8.05 -5.71 -4.26
C ALA A 156 -9.34 -4.98 -4.64
N ASN A 157 -9.43 -3.66 -4.41
CA ASN A 157 -10.60 -2.86 -4.79
C ASN A 157 -10.61 -2.48 -6.28
N LYS A 158 -9.46 -2.54 -6.97
CA LYS A 158 -9.38 -2.20 -8.40
C LYS A 158 -10.04 -3.26 -9.26
N ASP A 159 -9.82 -4.53 -8.93
CA ASP A 159 -10.57 -5.66 -9.49
C ASP A 159 -11.15 -6.49 -8.33
N PRO A 160 -12.41 -6.22 -7.94
CA PRO A 160 -13.05 -6.95 -6.85
C PRO A 160 -13.22 -8.45 -7.11
N ALA A 161 -13.29 -8.91 -8.36
CA ALA A 161 -13.46 -10.33 -8.67
C ALA A 161 -12.17 -11.10 -8.32
N VAL A 162 -11.02 -10.59 -8.76
CA VAL A 162 -9.71 -11.13 -8.37
C VAL A 162 -9.47 -10.92 -6.88
N GLY A 163 -9.74 -9.71 -6.37
CA GLY A 163 -9.56 -9.37 -4.96
C GLY A 163 -10.32 -10.29 -3.99
N ARG A 164 -11.57 -10.67 -4.33
CA ARG A 164 -12.37 -11.65 -3.57
C ARG A 164 -11.64 -12.98 -3.41
N THR A 165 -11.09 -13.51 -4.51
CA THR A 165 -10.37 -14.79 -4.52
C THR A 165 -9.21 -14.81 -3.53
N TYR A 166 -8.40 -13.75 -3.49
CA TYR A 166 -7.27 -13.65 -2.55
C TYR A 166 -7.74 -13.44 -1.11
N LEU A 167 -8.71 -12.56 -0.88
CA LEU A 167 -9.19 -12.24 0.46
C LEU A 167 -9.90 -13.42 1.12
N ASP A 168 -10.66 -14.21 0.35
CA ASP A 168 -11.24 -15.47 0.84
C ASP A 168 -10.13 -16.43 1.29
N ARG A 169 -9.16 -16.71 0.42
CA ARG A 169 -8.02 -17.58 0.73
C ARG A 169 -7.23 -17.10 1.95
N TRP A 170 -6.98 -15.79 2.06
CA TRP A 170 -6.25 -15.22 3.18
C TRP A 170 -7.03 -15.22 4.49
N SER A 171 -8.35 -15.12 4.43
CA SER A 171 -9.19 -15.18 5.63
C SER A 171 -9.20 -16.57 6.27
N ASP A 172 -8.93 -17.62 5.50
CA ASP A 172 -8.82 -19.00 5.97
C ASP A 172 -7.37 -19.42 6.30
N SER A 173 -6.42 -18.48 6.25
CA SER A 173 -5.00 -18.75 6.53
C SER A 173 -4.78 -19.18 7.97
N GLU A 174 -3.91 -20.17 8.20
CA GLU A 174 -3.46 -20.53 9.56
C GLU A 174 -2.70 -19.39 10.25
N ASN A 175 -2.13 -18.45 9.48
CA ASN A 175 -1.36 -17.34 10.02
C ASN A 175 -2.27 -16.20 10.49
N VAL A 176 -2.26 -15.94 11.81
CA VAL A 176 -3.03 -14.86 12.44
C VAL A 176 -2.76 -13.47 11.85
N ARG A 177 -1.53 -13.19 11.37
CA ARG A 177 -1.18 -11.89 10.78
C ARG A 177 -1.86 -11.70 9.43
N THR A 178 -1.95 -12.77 8.64
CA THR A 178 -2.66 -12.78 7.36
C THR A 178 -4.14 -12.50 7.58
N ARG A 179 -4.80 -13.24 8.47
CA ARG A 179 -6.23 -13.02 8.80
C ARG A 179 -6.48 -11.63 9.39
N TRP A 180 -5.58 -11.14 10.24
CA TRP A 180 -5.62 -9.77 10.76
C TRP A 180 -5.54 -8.72 9.64
N ASN A 181 -4.67 -8.93 8.63
CA ASN A 181 -4.58 -8.04 7.47
C ASN A 181 -5.86 -8.05 6.62
N VAL A 182 -6.51 -9.19 6.45
CA VAL A 182 -7.85 -9.26 5.81
C VAL A 182 -8.86 -8.44 6.63
N ALA A 183 -8.89 -8.61 7.96
CA ALA A 183 -9.75 -7.81 8.83
C ALA A 183 -9.47 -6.30 8.72
N LYS A 184 -8.23 -5.88 8.48
CA LYS A 184 -7.89 -4.48 8.22
C LYS A 184 -8.34 -4.00 6.85
N ALA A 185 -8.30 -4.84 5.82
CA ALA A 185 -8.73 -4.48 4.47
C ALA A 185 -10.22 -4.09 4.40
N ILE A 186 -11.06 -4.71 5.25
CA ILE A 186 -12.49 -4.39 5.40
C ILE A 186 -12.71 -2.91 5.76
N GLY A 187 -11.84 -2.31 6.59
CA GLY A 187 -11.94 -0.88 6.94
C GLY A 187 -11.30 0.06 5.93
N GLY A 188 -10.68 -0.49 4.88
CA GLY A 188 -9.92 0.24 3.88
C GLY A 188 -10.73 0.58 2.63
N ALA A 189 -10.06 0.65 1.48
CA ALA A 189 -10.73 0.90 0.21
C ALA A 189 -11.68 -0.25 -0.17
N TYR A 190 -11.24 -1.49 -0.02
CA TYR A 190 -11.99 -2.68 -0.40
C TYR A 190 -13.38 -2.80 0.22
N GLY A 191 -13.54 -2.40 1.49
CA GLY A 191 -14.82 -2.55 2.19
C GLY A 191 -15.81 -1.42 1.97
N ARG A 192 -15.44 -0.36 1.25
CA ARG A 192 -16.40 0.68 0.85
C ARG A 192 -17.31 0.11 -0.24
N ASP A 193 -18.61 0.06 0.05
CA ASP A 193 -19.66 -0.38 -0.88
C ASP A 193 -19.48 -1.80 -1.44
N ASN A 194 -18.90 -2.71 -0.64
CA ASN A 194 -18.63 -4.08 -1.06
C ASN A 194 -19.25 -5.09 -0.09
N GLU A 195 -20.35 -5.72 -0.50
CA GLU A 195 -21.06 -6.72 0.32
C GLU A 195 -20.16 -7.86 0.80
N HIS A 196 -19.18 -8.26 -0.01
CA HIS A 196 -18.24 -9.32 0.37
C HIS A 196 -17.39 -8.95 1.60
N ALA A 197 -17.15 -7.66 1.84
CA ALA A 197 -16.45 -7.24 3.04
C ALA A 197 -17.25 -7.55 4.30
N LEU A 198 -18.59 -7.57 4.23
CA LEU A 198 -19.45 -7.99 5.34
C LEU A 198 -19.43 -9.51 5.52
N ASP A 199 -19.33 -10.29 4.43
CA ASP A 199 -19.18 -11.74 4.53
C ASP A 199 -17.84 -12.12 5.20
N LEU A 200 -16.75 -11.46 4.78
CA LEU A 200 -15.44 -11.59 5.43
C LEU A 200 -15.48 -11.16 6.91
N ALA A 201 -16.18 -10.06 7.20
CA ALA A 201 -16.33 -9.60 8.58
C ALA A 201 -17.13 -10.60 9.43
N TYR A 202 -18.22 -11.16 8.90
CA TYR A 202 -18.99 -12.19 9.60
C TYR A 202 -18.13 -13.42 9.89
N ARG A 203 -17.36 -13.90 8.89
CA ARG A 203 -16.41 -15.02 9.05
C ARG A 203 -15.38 -14.74 10.14
N LEU A 204 -14.67 -13.61 10.04
CA LEU A 204 -13.57 -13.27 10.95
C LEU A 204 -14.04 -12.72 12.32
N SER A 205 -15.33 -12.41 12.48
CA SER A 205 -15.91 -12.04 13.77
C SER A 205 -15.94 -13.20 14.77
N ASP A 206 -15.84 -14.44 14.29
CA ASP A 206 -15.78 -15.68 15.07
C ASP A 206 -14.37 -16.29 15.11
N ASP A 207 -13.36 -15.56 14.65
CA ASP A 207 -11.98 -16.05 14.61
C ASP A 207 -11.52 -16.45 16.01
N ASP A 208 -10.81 -17.57 16.15
CA ASP A 208 -10.28 -18.05 17.44
C ASP A 208 -9.40 -16.99 18.13
N GLU A 209 -8.69 -16.18 17.35
CA GLU A 209 -7.77 -15.18 17.85
C GLU A 209 -8.47 -13.84 18.13
N TYR A 210 -8.49 -13.45 19.41
CA TYR A 210 -9.09 -12.18 19.86
C TYR A 210 -8.57 -10.97 19.08
N ARG A 211 -7.28 -10.98 18.70
CA ARG A 211 -6.67 -9.89 17.94
C ARG A 211 -7.33 -9.71 16.56
N VAL A 212 -7.76 -10.80 15.91
CA VAL A 212 -8.46 -10.74 14.62
C VAL A 212 -9.89 -10.23 14.82
N ARG A 213 -10.64 -10.80 15.78
CA ARG A 213 -12.00 -10.32 16.12
C ARG A 213 -12.02 -8.82 16.42
N ARG A 214 -11.07 -8.34 17.23
CA ARG A 214 -10.90 -6.90 17.54
C ARG A 214 -10.57 -6.07 16.31
N ALA A 215 -9.78 -6.59 15.38
CA ALA A 215 -9.45 -5.89 14.14
C ALA A 215 -10.69 -5.73 13.25
N VAL A 216 -11.52 -6.77 13.14
CA VAL A 216 -12.81 -6.72 12.42
C VAL A 216 -13.70 -5.64 13.02
N ALA A 217 -13.89 -5.65 14.34
CA ALA A 217 -14.73 -4.66 15.02
C ALA A 217 -14.22 -3.23 14.81
N SER A 218 -12.90 -3.03 14.94
CA SER A 218 -12.28 -1.72 14.69
C SER A 218 -12.44 -1.26 13.24
N SER A 219 -12.38 -2.17 12.27
CA SER A 219 -12.52 -1.86 10.85
C SER A 219 -13.98 -1.57 10.47
N LEU A 220 -14.94 -2.27 11.08
CA LEU A 220 -16.37 -2.08 10.83
C LEU A 220 -16.97 -0.89 11.55
N ARG A 221 -16.40 -0.44 12.68
CA ARG A 221 -17.00 0.59 13.56
C ARG A 221 -17.51 1.81 12.80
N SER A 222 -16.70 2.43 11.95
CA SER A 222 -17.15 3.63 11.21
C SER A 222 -18.22 3.31 10.16
N LEU A 223 -18.23 2.11 9.57
CA LEU A 223 -19.27 1.72 8.61
C LEU A 223 -20.58 1.48 9.36
N PHE A 224 -20.54 0.73 10.46
CA PHE A 224 -21.67 0.46 11.33
C PHE A 224 -22.33 1.74 11.91
N GLU A 225 -21.53 2.74 12.27
CA GLU A 225 -22.04 4.02 12.79
C GLU A 225 -22.74 4.87 11.71
N LYS A 226 -22.30 4.78 10.45
CA LYS A 226 -22.72 5.71 9.38
C LYS A 226 -23.70 5.10 8.38
N ASP A 227 -23.66 3.79 8.19
CA ASP A 227 -24.44 3.07 7.19
C ASP A 227 -25.49 2.17 7.87
N THR A 228 -26.76 2.53 7.67
CA THR A 228 -27.90 1.79 8.21
C THR A 228 -27.98 0.36 7.69
N GLN A 229 -27.64 0.10 6.43
CA GLN A 229 -27.70 -1.24 5.86
C GLN A 229 -26.63 -2.14 6.49
N VAL A 230 -25.42 -1.61 6.68
CA VAL A 230 -24.35 -2.32 7.41
C VAL A 230 -24.79 -2.60 8.85
N ARG A 231 -25.38 -1.62 9.53
CA ARG A 231 -25.90 -1.80 10.90
C ARG A 231 -26.93 -2.91 10.97
N GLU A 232 -27.97 -2.83 10.13
CA GLU A 232 -29.04 -3.84 10.08
C GLU A 232 -28.49 -5.24 9.80
N ARG A 233 -27.50 -5.36 8.91
CA ARG A 233 -26.86 -6.64 8.61
C ARG A 233 -26.12 -7.21 9.81
N VAL A 234 -25.36 -6.39 10.54
CA VAL A 234 -24.61 -6.80 11.73
C VAL A 234 -25.55 -7.11 12.91
N ASP A 235 -26.64 -6.36 13.05
CA ASP A 235 -27.69 -6.58 14.04
C ASP A 235 -28.48 -7.89 13.81
N GLN A 236 -28.28 -8.58 12.67
CA GLN A 236 -28.81 -9.93 12.41
C GLN A 236 -27.85 -11.07 12.78
N TRP A 237 -26.59 -10.78 13.10
CA TRP A 237 -25.60 -11.77 13.56
C TRP A 237 -25.83 -12.20 15.03
N ASP A 238 -26.97 -12.82 15.30
CA ASP A 238 -27.40 -13.15 16.67
C ASP A 238 -26.51 -14.19 17.36
N ASP A 239 -25.73 -14.93 16.58
CA ASP A 239 -24.71 -15.88 17.00
C ASP A 239 -23.35 -15.22 17.29
N ARG A 240 -23.26 -13.89 17.27
CA ARG A 240 -22.02 -13.11 17.46
C ARG A 240 -22.10 -12.16 18.66
N GLY A 241 -22.70 -12.61 19.76
CA GLY A 241 -22.89 -11.80 20.98
C GLY A 241 -21.60 -11.24 21.58
N GLU A 242 -20.52 -12.03 21.64
CA GLU A 242 -19.20 -11.55 22.11
C GLU A 242 -18.64 -10.46 21.20
N PHE A 243 -18.68 -10.68 19.88
CA PHE A 243 -18.17 -9.73 18.90
C PHE A 243 -18.94 -8.39 18.92
N ARG A 244 -20.27 -8.41 19.09
CA ARG A 244 -21.07 -7.19 19.20
C ARG A 244 -20.62 -6.28 20.34
N SER A 245 -20.06 -6.84 21.42
CA SER A 245 -19.50 -6.03 22.52
C SER A 245 -18.21 -5.28 22.15
N LEU A 246 -17.57 -5.65 21.02
CA LEU A 246 -16.35 -5.02 20.50
C LEU A 246 -16.64 -3.90 19.50
N LEU A 247 -17.85 -3.84 18.93
CA LEU A 247 -18.33 -2.76 18.06
C LEU A 247 -18.69 -1.52 18.89
#